data_AF-A0A837J426-F1
#
_entry.id   AF-A0A837J426-F1
#
_cell.length_a   1.000
_cell.length_b   1.000
_cell.length_c   1.000
_cell.angle_alpha   90.00
_cell.angle_beta   90.00
_cell.angle_gamma   90.00
#
_symmetry.space_group_name_H-M   'P 1'
#
loop_
_entity.id
_entity.type
_entity.pdbx_description
1 polymer ?
#
loop_
_entity_poly.entity_id
_entity_poly.type
_entity_poly.pdbx_seq_one_letter_code
_entity_poly.pdbx_strand_id
1 'polypeptide(L)'
;MNKKIIISIIIMIILCISYLIFEDYFKNGIKFLFEINCFLWIHTIAVIIVFFIHFVYKIETSSHLKILNNEVALFDTILNIGTFALIGSTALTLLKGIYLQHFFKIEYFRSFGELDLITIFAVCCALLWYTIVRIFGLFKEALYYQPQSIQS
;
A
#
# COMPACT_ATOMS: atom_id res chain seq x y z
N MET A 1 29.11 -1.56 -18.00
CA MET A 1 28.38 -1.21 -16.77
C MET A 1 26.99 -0.70 -17.15
N ASN A 2 25.92 -1.21 -16.54
CA ASN A 2 24.56 -0.89 -16.95
C ASN A 2 24.23 0.58 -16.62
N LYS A 3 24.03 1.42 -17.64
CA LYS A 3 23.79 2.88 -17.49
C LYS A 3 22.62 3.18 -16.54
N LYS A 4 21.61 2.30 -16.47
CA LYS A 4 20.46 2.42 -15.56
C LYS A 4 20.87 2.37 -14.09
N ILE A 5 21.84 1.51 -13.75
CA ILE A 5 22.32 1.34 -12.37
C ILE A 5 23.10 2.58 -11.93
N ILE A 6 23.96 3.11 -12.81
CA ILE A 6 24.75 4.32 -12.53
C ILE A 6 23.83 5.52 -12.26
N ILE A 7 22.82 5.72 -13.10
CA ILE A 7 21.84 6.79 -12.93
C ILE A 7 21.09 6.63 -11.60
N SER A 8 20.67 5.40 -11.25
CA SER A 8 19.97 5.14 -9.99
C SER A 8 20.84 5.45 -8.76
N ILE A 9 22.15 5.13 -8.82
CA ILE A 9 23.10 5.44 -7.75
C ILE A 9 23.28 6.95 -7.60
N ILE A 10 23.43 7.67 -8.72
CA ILE A 10 23.57 9.13 -8.70
C ILE A 10 22.32 9.79 -8.10
N ILE A 11 21.12 9.32 -8.49
CA ILE A 11 19.86 9.81 -7.93
C ILE A 11 19.81 9.56 -6.42
N MET A 12 20.20 8.38 -5.94
CA MET A 12 20.24 8.07 -4.50
C MET A 12 21.19 8.98 -3.74
N ILE A 13 22.39 9.26 -4.28
CA ILE A 13 23.36 10.16 -3.66
C ILE A 13 22.77 11.58 -3.57
N ILE A 14 22.16 12.08 -4.65
CA ILE A 14 21.50 13.40 -4.66
C ILE A 14 20.37 13.44 -3.61
N LEU A 15 19.59 12.36 -3.50
CA LEU A 15 18.51 12.26 -2.52
C LEU A 15 19.04 12.35 -1.08
N CYS A 16 20.12 11.63 -0.77
CA CYS A 16 20.77 11.67 0.54
C CYS A 16 21.33 13.06 0.87
N ILE A 17 22.02 13.69 -0.08
CA ILE A 17 22.56 15.05 0.11
C ILE A 17 21.42 16.06 0.31
N SER A 18 20.35 15.94 -0.48
CA SER A 18 19.16 16.79 -0.35
C SER A 18 18.50 16.63 1.03
N TYR A 19 18.39 15.40 1.53
CA TYR A 19 17.87 15.14 2.87
C TYR A 19 18.73 15.80 3.96
N LEU A 20 20.05 15.71 3.87
CA LEU A 20 20.96 16.31 4.85
C LEU A 20 20.87 17.85 4.89
N ILE A 21 20.65 18.49 3.74
CA ILE A 21 20.56 19.96 3.65
C ILE A 21 19.18 20.48 4.08
N PHE A 22 18.11 19.73 3.76
CA PHE A 22 16.72 20.18 3.93
C PHE A 22 15.95 19.32 4.94
N GLU A 23 16.63 18.76 5.94
CA GLU A 23 16.08 17.79 6.89
C GLU A 23 14.75 18.27 7.50
N ASP A 24 14.69 19.52 7.97
CA ASP A 24 13.47 20.08 8.58
C ASP A 24 12.31 20.23 7.59
N TYR A 25 12.61 20.59 6.33
CA TYR A 25 11.59 20.66 5.28
C TYR A 25 11.05 19.27 4.93
N PHE A 26 11.92 18.27 4.84
CA PHE A 26 11.49 16.88 4.64
C PHE A 26 10.65 16.38 5.81
N LYS A 27 11.09 16.63 7.04
CA LYS A 27 10.36 16.20 8.24
C LYS A 27 8.96 16.81 8.30
N ASN A 28 8.86 18.12 8.05
CA ASN A 28 7.60 18.85 8.02
C ASN A 28 6.72 18.45 6.83
N GLY A 29 7.32 18.17 5.67
CA GLY A 29 6.59 17.68 4.50
C GLY A 29 5.95 16.32 4.75
N ILE A 30 6.70 15.37 5.33
CA ILE A 30 6.17 14.05 5.71
C ILE A 30 5.09 14.18 6.80
N LYS A 31 5.31 15.05 7.80
CA LYS A 31 4.30 15.36 8.81
C LYS A 31 3.01 15.88 8.17
N PHE A 32 3.10 16.85 7.27
CA PHE A 32 1.95 17.38 6.54
C PHE A 32 1.20 16.28 5.79
N LEU A 33 1.92 15.44 5.04
CA LEU A 33 1.33 14.30 4.30
C LEU A 33 0.58 13.32 5.22
N PHE A 34 1.15 13.04 6.40
CA PHE A 34 0.49 12.21 7.40
C PHE A 34 -0.71 12.91 8.06
N GLU A 35 -0.65 14.23 8.30
CA GLU A 35 -1.74 14.99 8.92
C GLU A 35 -2.97 15.09 8.02
N ILE A 36 -2.79 15.33 6.72
CA ILE A 36 -3.90 15.35 5.75
C ILE A 36 -4.45 13.95 5.43
N ASN A 37 -3.89 12.90 6.04
CA ASN A 37 -4.24 11.49 5.80
C ASN A 37 -4.19 11.09 4.31
N CYS A 38 -3.38 11.78 3.50
CA CYS A 38 -3.36 11.60 2.04
C CYS A 38 -2.97 10.16 1.68
N PHE A 39 -1.95 9.61 2.32
CA PHE A 39 -1.54 8.22 2.11
C PHE A 39 -2.64 7.20 2.44
N LEU A 40 -3.42 7.46 3.49
CA LEU A 40 -4.52 6.59 3.90
C LEU A 40 -5.64 6.59 2.85
N TRP A 41 -6.01 7.76 2.36
CA TRP A 41 -6.98 7.91 1.29
C TRP A 41 -6.52 7.26 -0.01
N ILE A 42 -5.29 7.56 -0.45
CA ILE A 42 -4.71 6.98 -1.68
C ILE A 42 -4.69 5.46 -1.57
N HIS A 43 -4.20 4.90 -0.47
CA HIS A 43 -4.16 3.46 -0.25
C HIS A 43 -5.56 2.84 -0.31
N THR A 44 -6.52 3.41 0.42
CA THR A 44 -7.89 2.87 0.52
C THR A 44 -8.60 2.90 -0.83
N ILE A 45 -8.49 4.02 -1.56
CA ILE A 45 -9.04 4.16 -2.91
C ILE A 45 -8.39 3.16 -3.87
N ALA A 46 -7.06 3.00 -3.81
CA ALA A 46 -6.35 2.04 -4.66
C ALA A 46 -6.80 0.60 -4.41
N VAL A 47 -6.97 0.19 -3.15
CA VAL A 47 -7.52 -1.13 -2.80
C VAL A 47 -8.91 -1.31 -3.42
N ILE A 48 -9.83 -0.37 -3.20
CA ILE A 48 -11.21 -0.48 -3.70
C ILE A 48 -11.22 -0.59 -5.22
N ILE A 49 -10.50 0.28 -5.92
CA ILE A 49 -10.47 0.30 -7.40
C ILE A 49 -9.91 -1.01 -7.95
N VAL A 50 -8.76 -1.46 -7.46
CA VAL A 50 -8.10 -2.66 -8.01
C VAL A 50 -8.93 -3.91 -7.78
N PHE A 51 -9.49 -4.10 -6.58
CA PHE A 51 -10.34 -5.24 -6.29
C PHE A 51 -11.67 -5.18 -7.04
N PHE A 52 -12.25 -4.00 -7.23
CA PHE A 52 -13.47 -3.84 -8.01
C PHE A 52 -13.24 -4.17 -9.49
N ILE A 53 -12.15 -3.66 -10.09
CA ILE A 53 -11.77 -4.00 -11.47
C ILE A 53 -11.57 -5.51 -11.60
N HIS A 54 -10.84 -6.12 -10.67
CA HIS A 54 -10.60 -7.57 -10.67
C HIS A 54 -11.91 -8.37 -10.55
N PHE A 55 -12.87 -7.91 -9.75
CA PHE A 55 -14.18 -8.55 -9.61
C PHE A 55 -15.03 -8.47 -10.87
N VAL A 56 -15.17 -7.28 -11.47
CA VAL A 56 -15.90 -7.09 -12.74
C VAL A 56 -15.35 -8.04 -13.80
N TYR A 57 -14.03 -8.10 -13.88
CA TYR A 57 -13.31 -8.94 -14.82
C TYR A 57 -13.51 -10.46 -14.56
N LYS A 58 -13.54 -10.88 -13.28
CA LYS A 58 -13.82 -12.28 -12.89
C LYS A 58 -15.25 -12.72 -13.25
N ILE A 59 -16.23 -11.82 -13.14
CA ILE A 59 -17.62 -12.10 -13.54
C ILE A 59 -17.72 -12.33 -15.05
N GLU A 60 -17.09 -11.47 -15.85
CA GLU A 60 -17.15 -11.56 -17.32
C GLU A 60 -16.62 -12.89 -17.87
N THR A 61 -15.65 -13.49 -17.16
CA THR A 61 -14.97 -14.71 -17.60
C THR A 61 -15.70 -16.01 -17.20
N SER A 62 -16.61 -15.98 -16.22
CA SER A 62 -17.25 -17.18 -15.67
C SER A 62 -18.60 -17.50 -16.34
N SER A 63 -18.55 -18.04 -17.55
CA SER A 63 -19.74 -18.24 -18.41
C SER A 63 -20.73 -19.35 -17.99
N HIS A 64 -20.38 -20.28 -17.07
CA HIS A 64 -21.16 -21.52 -16.88
C HIS A 64 -21.87 -21.75 -15.54
N LEU A 65 -21.67 -20.94 -14.48
CA LEU A 65 -22.35 -21.11 -13.17
C LEU A 65 -22.74 -19.76 -12.55
N LYS A 66 -23.70 -19.06 -13.16
CA LYS A 66 -23.85 -17.59 -13.04
C LYS A 66 -24.44 -17.01 -11.75
N ILE A 67 -25.09 -17.78 -10.88
CA ILE A 67 -25.81 -17.20 -9.72
C ILE A 67 -25.08 -17.48 -8.41
N LEU A 68 -24.77 -18.75 -8.10
CA LEU A 68 -24.07 -19.12 -6.86
C LEU A 68 -22.62 -18.62 -6.83
N ASN A 69 -21.89 -18.66 -7.95
CA ASN A 69 -20.52 -18.15 -8.00
C ASN A 69 -20.45 -16.62 -7.89
N ASN A 70 -21.47 -15.89 -8.36
CA ASN A 70 -21.44 -14.43 -8.34
C ASN A 70 -21.63 -13.87 -6.93
N GLU A 71 -22.54 -14.44 -6.14
CA GLU A 71 -22.75 -14.01 -4.75
C GLU A 71 -21.52 -14.34 -3.88
N VAL A 72 -20.94 -15.52 -4.05
CA VAL A 72 -19.70 -15.92 -3.35
C VAL A 72 -18.51 -15.06 -3.79
N ALA A 73 -18.37 -14.76 -5.08
CA ALA A 73 -17.30 -13.91 -5.60
C ALA A 73 -17.42 -12.45 -5.14
N LEU A 74 -18.65 -11.93 -5.04
CA LEU A 74 -18.92 -10.60 -4.53
C LEU A 74 -18.56 -10.53 -3.04
N PHE A 75 -19.00 -11.50 -2.25
CA PHE A 75 -18.68 -11.58 -0.83
C PHE A 75 -17.17 -11.69 -0.58
N ASP A 76 -16.49 -12.55 -1.32
CA ASP A 76 -15.03 -12.69 -1.30
C ASP A 76 -14.33 -11.36 -1.67
N THR A 77 -14.84 -10.64 -2.68
CA THR A 77 -14.28 -9.34 -3.06
C THR A 77 -14.46 -8.30 -1.95
N ILE A 78 -15.65 -8.20 -1.35
CA ILE A 78 -15.91 -7.27 -0.24
C ILE A 78 -15.02 -7.60 0.96
N LEU A 79 -14.91 -8.88 1.32
CA LEU A 79 -14.04 -9.31 2.41
C LEU A 79 -12.58 -8.97 2.15
N ASN A 80 -12.10 -9.17 0.92
CA ASN A 80 -10.74 -8.81 0.55
C ASN A 80 -10.54 -7.28 0.58
N ILE A 81 -11.46 -6.49 0.02
CA ILE A 81 -11.41 -5.02 0.12
C ILE A 81 -11.32 -4.58 1.57
N GLY A 82 -12.22 -5.09 2.42
CA GLY A 82 -12.24 -4.78 3.86
C GLY A 82 -10.93 -5.15 4.53
N THR A 83 -10.44 -6.36 4.30
CA THR A 83 -9.20 -6.87 4.89
C THR A 83 -8.00 -6.02 4.50
N PHE A 84 -7.77 -5.79 3.21
CA PHE A 84 -6.61 -5.05 2.74
C PHE A 84 -6.70 -3.55 3.07
N ALA A 85 -7.90 -2.95 3.02
CA ALA A 85 -8.12 -1.57 3.44
C ALA A 85 -7.85 -1.39 4.94
N LEU A 86 -8.35 -2.29 5.79
CA LEU A 86 -8.14 -2.23 7.25
C LEU A 86 -6.67 -2.47 7.61
N ILE A 87 -6.02 -3.48 7.02
CA ILE A 87 -4.60 -3.75 7.28
C ILE A 87 -3.75 -2.53 6.92
N GLY A 88 -3.90 -1.99 5.71
CA GLY A 88 -3.07 -0.87 5.26
C GLY A 88 -3.39 0.45 5.96
N SER A 89 -4.67 0.75 6.23
CA SER A 89 -5.04 1.96 6.98
C SER A 89 -4.56 1.91 8.44
N THR A 90 -4.63 0.74 9.07
CA THR A 90 -4.10 0.55 10.44
C THR A 90 -2.58 0.70 10.44
N ALA A 91 -1.88 0.05 9.51
CA ALA A 91 -0.42 0.16 9.41
C ALA A 91 0.03 1.60 9.10
N LEU A 92 -0.66 2.34 8.24
CA LEU A 92 -0.38 3.76 7.97
C LEU A 92 -0.64 4.66 9.19
N THR A 93 -1.72 4.40 9.93
CA THR A 93 -2.05 5.17 11.15
C THR A 93 -1.02 4.93 12.25
N LEU A 94 -0.59 3.68 12.45
CA LEU A 94 0.47 3.34 13.39
C LEU A 94 1.80 3.96 12.97
N LEU A 95 2.14 3.89 11.69
CA LEU A 95 3.35 4.50 11.14
C LEU A 95 3.37 6.03 11.33
N LYS A 96 2.22 6.68 11.11
CA LYS A 96 2.02 8.10 11.43
C LYS A 96 2.28 8.38 12.92
N GLY A 97 1.69 7.59 13.81
CA GLY A 97 1.87 7.74 15.25
C GLY A 97 3.33 7.62 15.67
N ILE A 98 4.03 6.59 15.16
CA ILE A 98 5.46 6.38 15.44
C ILE A 98 6.29 7.55 14.90
N TYR A 99 6.02 7.98 13.66
CA TYR A 99 6.74 9.08 13.03
C TYR A 99 6.59 10.40 13.82
N LEU A 100 5.36 10.75 14.22
CA LEU A 100 5.11 11.96 15.01
C LEU A 100 5.72 11.87 16.41
N GLN A 101 5.69 10.69 17.03
CA GLN A 101 6.31 10.49 18.34
C GLN A 101 7.84 10.61 18.28
N HIS A 102 8.47 9.97 17.29
CA HIS A 102 9.93 9.95 17.20
C HIS A 102 10.50 11.32 16.79
N PHE A 103 9.92 11.99 15.79
CA PHE A 103 10.49 13.23 15.25
C PHE A 103 9.92 14.52 15.88
N PHE A 104 8.69 14.51 16.36
CA PHE A 104 8.01 15.69 16.90
C PHE A 104 7.74 15.62 18.41
N LYS A 105 8.19 14.56 19.09
CA LYS A 105 8.02 14.34 20.53
C LYS A 105 6.54 14.40 20.99
N ILE A 106 5.62 14.05 20.11
CA ILE A 106 4.18 13.97 20.42
C ILE A 106 3.89 12.55 20.93
N GLU A 107 3.47 12.41 22.18
CA GLU A 107 3.24 11.10 22.79
C GLU A 107 1.92 10.45 22.30
N TYR A 108 2.04 9.39 21.50
CA TYR A 108 0.91 8.54 21.10
C TYR A 108 0.94 7.17 21.83
N PHE A 109 2.14 6.63 22.04
CA PHE A 109 2.42 5.34 22.66
C PHE A 109 3.14 5.56 24.00
N ARG A 110 2.37 5.79 25.08
CA ARG A 110 2.90 6.16 26.41
C ARG A 110 3.55 5.02 27.19
N SER A 111 3.20 3.77 26.89
CA SER A 111 3.63 2.59 27.66
C SER A 111 4.56 1.66 26.87
N PHE A 112 4.98 2.07 25.68
CA PHE A 112 5.82 1.27 24.80
C PHE A 112 7.27 1.72 24.92
N GLY A 113 8.19 0.76 25.09
CA GLY A 113 9.62 1.04 25.05
C GLY A 113 10.13 1.29 23.63
N GLU A 114 11.37 1.74 23.50
CA GLU A 114 11.99 1.97 22.17
C GLU A 114 12.01 0.69 21.31
N LEU A 115 12.30 -0.47 21.93
CA LEU A 115 12.28 -1.76 21.24
C LEU A 115 10.88 -2.13 20.72
N ASP A 116 9.83 -1.81 21.48
CA ASP A 116 8.47 -2.08 21.06
C ASP A 116 8.07 -1.19 19.89
N LEU A 117 8.45 0.09 19.91
CA LEU A 117 8.20 1.02 18.81
C LEU A 117 8.91 0.59 17.52
N ILE A 118 10.15 0.13 17.61
CA ILE A 118 10.89 -0.44 16.47
C ILE A 118 10.18 -1.70 15.93
N THR A 119 9.65 -2.53 16.82
CA THR A 119 8.92 -3.75 16.43
C THR A 119 7.61 -3.40 15.73
N ILE A 120 6.83 -2.44 16.27
CA ILE A 120 5.59 -1.95 15.63
C ILE A 120 5.92 -1.36 14.26
N PHE A 121 6.99 -0.58 14.15
CA PHE A 121 7.46 -0.03 12.87
C PHE A 121 7.76 -1.14 11.86
N ALA A 122 8.55 -2.15 12.24
CA ALA A 122 8.91 -3.27 11.38
C ALA A 122 7.67 -4.04 10.90
N VAL A 123 6.73 -4.31 11.80
CA VAL A 123 5.45 -4.97 11.47
C VAL A 123 4.62 -4.12 10.51
N CYS A 124 4.52 -2.81 10.75
CA CYS A 124 3.79 -1.90 9.85
C CYS A 124 4.40 -1.88 8.45
N CYS A 125 5.74 -1.82 8.33
CA CYS A 125 6.43 -1.91 7.05
C CYS A 125 6.15 -3.23 6.33
N ALA A 126 6.17 -4.36 7.05
CA ALA A 126 5.87 -5.67 6.47
C ALA A 126 4.41 -5.77 6.00
N LEU A 127 3.46 -5.24 6.78
CA LEU A 127 2.04 -5.20 6.42
C LEU A 127 1.79 -4.31 5.18
N LEU A 128 2.38 -3.12 5.14
CA LEU A 128 2.26 -2.22 3.98
C LEU A 128 2.90 -2.82 2.73
N TRP A 129 4.07 -3.45 2.87
CA TRP A 129 4.68 -4.19 1.78
C TRP A 129 3.75 -5.27 1.25
N TYR A 130 3.18 -6.09 2.15
CA TYR A 130 2.24 -7.15 1.79
C TYR A 130 1.00 -6.61 1.05
N THR A 131 0.38 -5.53 1.53
CA THR A 131 -0.78 -4.94 0.86
C THR A 131 -0.41 -4.39 -0.52
N ILE A 132 0.70 -3.65 -0.63
CA ILE A 132 1.16 -3.06 -1.90
C ILE A 132 1.46 -4.14 -2.93
N VAL A 133 2.19 -5.20 -2.55
CA VAL A 133 2.52 -6.32 -3.46
C VAL A 133 1.25 -7.00 -3.96
N ARG A 134 0.27 -7.23 -3.08
CA ARG A 134 -1.00 -7.84 -3.48
C ARG A 134 -1.78 -6.96 -4.45
N ILE A 135 -1.93 -5.67 -4.14
CA ILE A 135 -2.62 -4.70 -5.00
C ILE A 135 -1.92 -4.63 -6.36
N PHE A 136 -0.60 -4.55 -6.38
CA PHE A 136 0.16 -4.51 -7.63
C PHE A 136 0.02 -5.80 -8.45
N GLY A 137 0.00 -6.96 -7.79
CA GLY A 137 -0.26 -8.25 -8.45
C GLY A 137 -1.62 -8.29 -9.14
N LEU A 138 -2.69 -7.93 -8.41
CA LEU A 138 -4.05 -7.90 -8.95
C LEU A 138 -4.21 -6.84 -10.05
N PHE A 139 -3.54 -5.69 -9.91
CA PHE A 139 -3.52 -4.65 -10.93
C PHE A 139 -2.82 -5.14 -12.21
N LYS A 140 -1.71 -5.87 -12.07
CA LYS A 140 -1.01 -6.48 -13.21
C LYS A 140 -1.88 -7.53 -13.89
N GLU A 141 -2.56 -8.39 -13.12
CA GLU A 141 -3.49 -9.38 -13.66
C GLU A 141 -4.63 -8.72 -14.45
N ALA A 142 -5.17 -7.60 -13.93
CA ALA A 142 -6.19 -6.82 -14.63
C ALA A 142 -5.66 -6.15 -15.91
N LEU A 143 -4.42 -5.66 -15.92
CA LEU A 143 -3.83 -4.98 -17.08
C LEU A 143 -3.38 -5.93 -18.19
N TYR A 144 -2.77 -7.07 -17.85
CA TYR A 144 -2.16 -7.98 -18.82
C TYR A 144 -3.07 -9.15 -19.20
N TYR A 145 -4.38 -8.96 -19.09
CA TYR A 145 -5.30 -9.99 -19.52
C TYR A 145 -5.20 -10.22 -21.03
N GLN A 146 -4.96 -11.48 -21.41
CA GLN A 146 -5.16 -11.96 -22.76
C GLN A 146 -6.40 -12.85 -22.76
N PRO A 147 -7.46 -12.53 -23.52
CA PRO A 147 -8.57 -13.44 -23.69
C PRO A 147 -8.03 -14.76 -24.24
N GLN A 148 -8.26 -15.87 -23.53
CA GLN A 148 -7.99 -17.18 -24.08
C GLN A 148 -8.86 -17.32 -25.33
N SER A 149 -8.23 -17.21 -26.50
CA SER A 149 -8.85 -17.52 -27.78
C SER A 149 -9.38 -18.95 -27.67
N ILE A 150 -10.69 -19.08 -27.82
CA ILE A 150 -11.40 -20.34 -27.95
C ILE A 150 -10.67 -21.16 -29.03
N GLN A 151 -9.89 -22.17 -28.63
CA GLN A 151 -9.48 -23.23 -29.53
C GLN A 151 -10.68 -24.17 -29.64
N SER A 152 -11.53 -23.86 -30.63
CA SER A 152 -12.58 -24.74 -31.16
C SER A 152 -11.99 -25.96 -31.82
#